data_AF-A0A1C6MS45-F1
#
_entry.id   AF-A0A1C6MS45-F1
#
_cell.length_a   1.000
_cell.length_b   1.000
_cell.length_c   1.000
_cell.angle_alpha   90.00
_cell.angle_beta   90.00
_cell.angle_gamma   90.00
#
_symmetry.space_group_name_H-M   'P 1'
#
loop_
_entity.id
_entity.type
_entity.pdbx_description
1 polymer ?
#
loop_
_entity_poly.entity_id
_entity_poly.type
_entity_poly.pdbx_seq_one_letter_code
_entity_poly.pdbx_strand_id
1 'polypeptide(L)' 'MFTYDIKIWAIRSRDAAHQVRWRAGSKEFAETFRVKASAEGRRAGLLLAQRDGQQFDTDTDLPRSELSNRRKTET' A
#
# COMPACT_ATOMS: atom_id res chain seq x y z
N MET A 1 -7.81 -1.47 13.16
CA MET A 1 -7.45 -0.35 14.06
C MET A 1 -6.67 0.63 13.20
N PHE A 2 -6.91 1.93 13.30
CA PHE A 2 -6.38 2.87 12.32
C PHE A 2 -5.12 3.57 12.82
N THR A 3 -4.13 3.77 11.95
CA THR A 3 -2.87 4.46 12.28
C THR A 3 -2.45 5.43 11.18
N TYR A 4 -1.69 6.44 11.61
CA TYR A 4 -0.99 7.40 10.76
C TYR A 4 0.52 7.14 10.68
N ASP A 5 1.07 6.23 11.51
CA ASP A 5 2.48 5.83 11.45
C ASP A 5 2.69 4.93 10.23
N ILE A 6 2.96 5.54 9.09
CA ILE A 6 3.21 4.82 7.83
C ILE A 6 4.64 5.05 7.38
N LYS A 7 5.34 3.94 7.16
CA LYS A 7 6.68 3.96 6.57
C LYS A 7 6.65 3.21 5.25
N ILE A 8 6.85 3.93 4.15
CA ILE A 8 6.86 3.38 2.80
C ILE A 8 8.31 3.28 2.33
N TRP A 9 8.76 2.09 1.94
CA TRP A 9 10.12 1.87 1.45
C TRP A 9 10.23 2.08 -0.07
N ALA A 10 11.46 2.07 -0.57
CA ALA A 10 11.72 2.03 -2.01
C ALA A 10 11.35 0.65 -2.58
N ILE A 11 10.95 0.63 -3.86
CA ILE A 11 10.62 -0.60 -4.57
C ILE A 11 11.90 -1.40 -4.76
N ARG A 12 11.89 -2.66 -4.35
CA ARG A 12 13.01 -3.57 -4.57
C ARG A 12 12.72 -4.46 -5.76
N SER A 13 13.59 -4.45 -6.75
CA SER A 13 13.57 -5.42 -7.85
C SER A 13 14.43 -6.62 -7.45
N ARG A 14 13.88 -7.83 -7.47
CA ARG A 14 14.63 -9.08 -7.33
C ARG A 14 14.22 -10.02 -8.45
N ASP A 15 15.19 -10.50 -9.23
CA ASP A 15 14.96 -11.25 -10.46
C ASP A 15 13.94 -10.56 -11.36
N ALA A 16 12.79 -11.20 -11.62
CA ALA A 16 11.69 -10.73 -12.47
C ALA A 16 10.52 -10.09 -11.68
N ALA A 17 10.72 -9.80 -10.39
CA ALA A 17 9.65 -9.32 -9.51
C ALA A 17 10.04 -8.00 -8.82
N HIS A 18 9.06 -7.10 -8.74
CA HIS A 18 9.15 -5.81 -8.07
C HIS A 18 8.34 -5.85 -6.78
N GLN A 19 9.01 -5.73 -5.65
CA GLN A 19 8.38 -5.75 -4.34
C GLN A 19 8.23 -4.34 -3.78
N VAL A 20 7.01 -3.97 -3.43
CA VAL A 20 6.69 -2.76 -2.66
C VAL A 20 6.54 -3.19 -1.21
N ARG A 21 7.20 -2.47 -0.30
CA ARG A 21 7.11 -2.72 1.14
C ARG A 21 6.67 -1.46 1.83
N TRP A 22 5.81 -1.61 2.83
CA TRP A 22 5.45 -0.52 3.73
C TRP A 22 5.00 -1.06 5.08
N ARG A 23 4.98 -0.20 6.10
CA ARG A 23 4.61 -0.55 7.47
C ARG A 23 3.52 0.38 7.93
N ALA A 24 2.45 -0.18 8.48
CA ALA A 24 1.40 0.56 9.15
C ALA A 24 1.46 0.25 10.65
N GLY A 25 1.94 1.21 11.45
CA GLY A 25 2.18 1.03 12.88
C GLY A 25 3.20 -0.07 13.14
N SER A 26 2.77 -1.18 13.72
CA SER A 26 3.63 -2.31 14.09
C SER A 26 3.66 -3.44 13.05
N LYS A 27 2.81 -3.40 12.02
CA LYS A 27 2.70 -4.46 11.01
C LYS A 27 3.40 -4.04 9.71
N GLU A 28 4.27 -4.91 9.22
CA GLU A 28 4.93 -4.77 7.92
C GLU A 28 4.15 -5.51 6.85
N PHE A 29 3.99 -4.88 5.70
CA PHE A 29 3.31 -5.40 4.54
C PHE A 29 4.23 -5.36 3.32
N ALA A 30 4.05 -6.33 2.44
CA ALA A 30 4.83 -6.49 1.24
C ALA A 30 3.95 -7.03 0.12
N GLU A 31 3.98 -6.35 -1.02
CA GLU A 31 3.26 -6.78 -2.22
C GLU A 31 4.21 -6.89 -3.39
N THR A 32 4.05 -7.94 -4.18
CA THR A 32 4.96 -8.29 -5.26
C THR A 32 4.27 -8.18 -6.60
N PHE A 33 4.89 -7.47 -7.53
CA PHE A 33 4.38 -7.19 -8.86
C PHE A 33 5.32 -7.73 -9.92
N ARG A 34 4.77 -8.20 -11.04
CA ARG A 34 5.56 -8.60 -12.22
C ARG A 34 6.03 -7.41 -13.05
N VAL A 35 5.29 -6.30 -13.00
CA VAL A 35 5.55 -5.11 -13.82
C VAL A 35 5.96 -3.95 -12.91
N LYS A 36 7.08 -3.30 -13.23
CA LYS A 36 7.62 -2.17 -12.46
C LYS A 36 6.61 -1.02 -12.34
N ALA A 37 5.94 -0.68 -13.45
CA ALA A 37 4.94 0.38 -13.47
C ALA A 37 3.77 0.12 -12.50
N SER A 38 3.33 -1.14 -12.35
CA SER A 38 2.30 -1.50 -11.35
C SER A 38 2.80 -1.31 -9.92
N ALA A 39 4.05 -1.68 -9.63
CA ALA A 39 4.66 -1.45 -8.33
C ALA A 39 4.83 0.06 -8.04
N GLU A 40 5.24 0.85 -9.03
CA GLU A 40 5.37 2.30 -8.92
C GLU A 40 4.02 2.98 -8.71
N GLY A 41 2.99 2.57 -9.43
CA GLY A 41 1.61 3.04 -9.23
C GLY A 41 1.09 2.72 -7.84
N ARG A 42 1.31 1.49 -7.35
CA ARG A 42 0.95 1.09 -5.98
C ARG A 42 1.64 1.96 -4.94
N ARG A 43 2.96 2.12 -5.04
CA ARG A 43 3.74 2.97 -4.14
C ARG A 43 3.28 4.43 -4.17
N ALA A 44 3.00 4.97 -5.36
CA ALA A 44 2.50 6.33 -5.51
C ALA A 44 1.14 6.50 -4.82
N GLY A 45 0.23 5.52 -4.94
CA GLY A 45 -1.05 5.52 -4.22
C GLY A 45 -0.88 5.58 -2.70
N LEU A 46 0.02 4.78 -2.14
CA LEU A 46 0.34 4.80 -0.70
C LEU A 46 0.90 6.15 -0.25
N LEU A 47 1.82 6.73 -1.04
CA LEU A 47 2.40 8.04 -0.76
C LEU A 47 1.36 9.17 -0.84
N LEU A 48 0.43 9.10 -1.80
CA LEU A 48 -0.67 10.05 -1.92
C LEU A 48 -1.61 9.96 -0.72
N ALA A 49 -1.99 8.76 -0.31
CA ALA A 49 -2.83 8.55 0.87
C ALA A 49 -2.13 9.04 2.16
N GLN A 50 -0.82 8.81 2.29
CA GLN A 50 -0.04 9.37 3.40
C GLN A 50 -0.03 10.90 3.36
N ARG A 51 0.18 11.51 2.18
CA ARG A 51 0.19 12.98 1.99
C ARG A 51 -1.17 13.61 2.29
N ASP A 52 -2.25 12.93 1.92
CA ASP A 52 -3.63 13.35 2.16
C ASP A 52 -4.04 13.21 3.64
N GLY A 53 -3.17 12.64 4.49
CA GLY A 53 -3.47 12.41 5.89
C GLY A 53 -4.51 11.31 6.09
N GLN A 54 -4.54 10.32 5.20
CA GLN A 54 -5.45 9.19 5.34
C GLN A 54 -4.95 8.23 6.42
N GLN A 55 -5.90 7.73 7.19
CA GLN A 55 -5.67 6.63 8.12
C GLN A 55 -5.56 5.32 7.35
N PHE A 56 -4.53 4.55 7.66
CA PHE A 56 -4.39 3.17 7.18
C PHE A 56 -4.94 2.23 8.24
N ASP A 57 -5.73 1.26 7.80
CA ASP A 57 -6.14 0.20 8.70
C ASP A 57 -4.96 -0.76 8.92
N THR A 58 -4.59 -1.02 10.18
CA THR A 58 -3.49 -1.92 10.52
C THR A 58 -3.81 -3.39 10.25
N ASP A 59 -5.04 -3.75 9.92
CA ASP A 59 -5.41 -5.14 9.64
C ASP A 59 -5.42 -5.45 8.14
N THR A 60 -5.99 -4.53 7.35
CA THR A 60 -6.12 -4.67 5.89
C THR A 60 -5.10 -3.89 5.09
N ASP A 61 -4.42 -2.93 5.72
CA ASP A 61 -3.31 -2.18 5.14
C ASP A 61 -3.68 -1.35 3.89
N LEU A 62 -4.99 -1.15 3.73
CA LEU A 62 -5.55 -0.32 2.70
C LEU A 62 -5.81 1.07 3.28
N PRO A 63 -5.46 2.13 2.54
CA PRO A 63 -5.96 3.45 2.87
C PRO A 63 -7.49 3.42 2.82
N ARG A 64 -8.13 4.23 3.65
CA ARG A 64 -9.60 4.26 3.76
C ARG A 64 -10.31 4.47 2.41
N SER A 65 -9.66 5.17 1.46
CA SER A 65 -10.15 5.30 0.08
C SER A 65 -10.20 3.98 -0.70
N GLU A 66 -9.25 3.07 -0.53
CA GLU A 66 -9.25 1.77 -1.24
C GLU A 66 -10.21 0.75 -0.63
N LEU A 67 -10.44 0.80 0.69
CA LEU A 67 -11.49 0.01 1.35
C LEU A 67 -12.87 0.30 0.75
N SER A 68 -13.13 1.56 0.36
CA SER A 68 -14.37 1.95 -0.33
C SER A 68 -14.47 1.35 -1.73
N ASN A 69 -13.34 1.21 -2.45
CA ASN A 69 -13.32 0.76 -3.83
C ASN A 69 -13.46 -0.77 -3.97
N ARG A 70 -12.90 -1.54 -3.02
CA ARG A 70 -13.06 -3.02 -3.00
C ARG A 70 -14.48 -3.49 -2.72
N ARG A 71 -15.30 -2.70 -2.03
CA ARG A 71 -16.72 -3.01 -1.77
C ARG A 71 -17.59 -2.98 -3.04
N LYS A 72 -17.11 -2.41 -4.15
CA LYS A 72 -17.88 -2.27 -5.40
C LYS A 72 -17.67 -3.41 -6.40
N THR A 73 -16.75 -4.32 -6.16
CA THR A 73 -16.45 -5.44 -7.08
C THR A 73 -17.09 -6.77 -6.69
N GLU A 74 -17.93 -6.80 -5.65
CA GLU A 74 -18.75 -7.96 -5.25
C GLU A 74 -20.24 -7.70 -5.51
N THR A 75 -20.60 -7.26 -6.73
CA THR A 75 -22.01 -7.20 -7.19
C THR A 75 -22.12 -7.68 -8.62
#